data_AF-A0A843ADL0-F1
#
_entry.id   AF-A0A843ADL0-F1
#
_cell.length_a   1.000
_cell.length_b   1.000
_cell.length_c   1.000
_cell.angle_alpha   90.00
_cell.angle_beta   90.00
_cell.angle_gamma   90.00
#
_symmetry.space_group_name_H-M   'P 1'
#
loop_
_entity.id
_entity.type
_entity.pdbx_description
1 polymer ?
#
loop_
_entity_poly.entity_id
_entity_poly.type
_entity_poly.pdbx_seq_one_letter_code
_entity_poly.pdbx_strand_id
1 'polypeptide(L)'
;MSYLNTDDLNTLIDSLSEDVTDKDIDLATEASDTWIESQLTGIKLTPPYDDLVVKSATYFAYCFILRNLYDTDDEESKTMLWYETLAKEQINAYIIKEDLNKKQGSPYSSRKSKPYTRERRRF
;
A
#
# COMPACT_ATOMS: atom_id res chain seq x y z
N MET A 1 -12.57 -5.91 -1.42
CA MET A 1 -12.43 -4.57 -0.80
C MET A 1 -11.07 -4.10 -1.27
N SER A 2 -11.01 -3.12 -2.16
CA SER A 2 -9.77 -2.78 -2.84
C SER A 2 -9.03 -1.63 -2.18
N TYR A 3 -7.70 -1.63 -2.28
CA TYR A 3 -6.85 -0.56 -1.79
C TYR A 3 -6.75 0.62 -2.78
N LEU A 4 -7.04 0.41 -4.06
CA LEU A 4 -6.86 1.43 -5.11
C LEU A 4 -7.98 2.48 -5.12
N ASN A 5 -7.69 3.62 -5.74
CA ASN A 5 -8.69 4.63 -6.08
C ASN A 5 -9.17 4.41 -7.52
N THR A 6 -10.43 4.01 -7.67
CA THR A 6 -11.03 3.70 -8.96
C THR A 6 -11.15 4.93 -9.86
N ASP A 7 -11.42 6.11 -9.30
CA ASP A 7 -11.55 7.35 -10.08
C ASP A 7 -10.19 7.77 -10.68
N ASP A 8 -9.12 7.64 -9.89
CA ASP A 8 -7.76 7.91 -10.35
C ASP A 8 -7.32 6.89 -11.40
N LEU A 9 -7.65 5.60 -11.19
CA LEU A 9 -7.36 4.54 -12.16
C LEU A 9 -8.07 4.79 -13.50
N ASN A 10 -9.37 5.12 -13.47
CA ASN A 10 -10.14 5.42 -14.68
C ASN A 10 -9.56 6.64 -15.41
N THR A 11 -9.14 7.67 -14.68
CA THR A 11 -8.48 8.85 -15.29
C THR A 11 -7.17 8.48 -16.01
N LEU A 12 -6.41 7.54 -15.46
CA LEU A 12 -5.19 7.03 -16.11
C LEU A 12 -5.53 6.19 -17.35
N ILE A 13 -6.57 5.34 -17.25
CA ILE A 13 -7.05 4.52 -18.37
C ILE A 13 -7.57 5.39 -19.52
N ASP A 14 -8.33 6.45 -19.23
CA ASP A 14 -8.86 7.39 -20.23
C ASP A 14 -7.76 8.09 -21.05
N SER A 15 -6.52 8.10 -20.55
CA SER A 15 -5.36 8.64 -21.26
C SER A 15 -4.75 7.68 -22.29
N LEU A 16 -5.18 6.41 -22.28
CA LEU A 16 -4.75 5.39 -23.23
C LEU A 16 -5.49 5.52 -24.55
N SER A 17 -4.81 5.22 -25.65
CA SER A 17 -5.40 5.16 -26.99
C SER A 17 -6.07 3.82 -27.31
N GLU A 18 -5.98 2.85 -26.39
CA GLU A 18 -6.44 1.48 -26.57
C GLU A 18 -7.67 1.20 -25.71
N ASP A 19 -8.56 0.35 -26.20
CA ASP A 19 -9.77 -0.04 -25.49
C ASP A 19 -9.42 -0.99 -24.34
N VAL A 20 -9.48 -0.48 -23.11
CA VAL A 20 -9.39 -1.27 -21.88
C VAL A 20 -10.76 -1.81 -21.53
N THR A 21 -10.88 -3.12 -21.31
CA THR A 21 -12.17 -3.72 -20.95
C THR A 21 -12.38 -3.72 -19.43
N ASP A 22 -13.64 -3.74 -18.99
CA ASP A 22 -13.99 -3.89 -17.56
C ASP A 22 -13.32 -5.11 -16.91
N LYS A 23 -13.14 -6.18 -17.70
CA LYS A 23 -12.46 -7.40 -17.24
C LYS A 23 -10.98 -7.16 -16.94
N ASP A 24 -10.30 -6.31 -17.72
CA ASP A 24 -8.91 -5.95 -17.48
C ASP A 24 -8.77 -5.12 -16.22
N ILE A 25 -9.74 -4.24 -15.95
CA ILE A 25 -9.83 -3.43 -14.73
C ILE A 25 -10.04 -4.34 -13.51
N ASP A 26 -10.95 -5.31 -13.59
CA ASP A 26 -11.20 -6.26 -12.52
C ASP A 26 -9.95 -7.10 -12.19
N LEU A 27 -9.27 -7.61 -13.23
CA LEU A 27 -8.02 -8.38 -13.07
C LEU A 27 -6.90 -7.53 -12.48
N ALA A 28 -6.75 -6.28 -12.95
CA ALA A 28 -5.75 -5.36 -12.43
C ALA A 28 -6.02 -5.00 -10.96
N THR A 29 -7.29 -4.86 -10.60
CA THR A 29 -7.71 -4.58 -9.23
C THR A 29 -7.32 -5.73 -8.31
N GLU A 30 -7.68 -6.97 -8.67
CA GLU A 30 -7.34 -8.18 -7.89
C GLU A 30 -5.82 -8.39 -7.79
N ALA A 31 -5.10 -8.19 -8.89
CA ALA A 31 -3.64 -8.27 -8.92
C ALA A 31 -3.00 -7.21 -8.01
N SER A 32 -3.52 -5.98 -8.02
CA SER A 32 -3.01 -4.91 -7.16
C SER A 32 -3.26 -5.19 -5.68
N ASP A 33 -4.44 -5.70 -5.32
CA ASP A 33 -4.79 -6.01 -3.94
C ASP A 33 -3.87 -7.11 -3.41
N THR A 34 -3.70 -8.17 -4.20
CA THR A 34 -2.79 -9.28 -3.88
C THR A 34 -1.34 -8.79 -3.73
N TRP A 35 -0.90 -7.90 -4.61
CA TRP A 35 0.45 -7.36 -4.56
C TRP A 35 0.66 -6.50 -3.30
N ILE A 36 -0.26 -5.61 -2.96
CA ILE A 36 -0.18 -4.79 -1.73
C ILE A 36 -0.12 -5.66 -0.48
N GLU A 37 -0.96 -6.69 -0.40
CA GLU A 37 -0.93 -7.64 0.72
C GLU A 37 0.41 -8.36 0.83
N SER A 38 1.02 -8.73 -0.30
CA SER A 38 2.35 -9.34 -0.31
C SER A 38 3.43 -8.40 0.23
N GLN A 39 3.38 -7.09 -0.13
CA GLN A 39 4.37 -6.11 0.30
C GLN A 39 4.22 -5.74 1.78
N LEU A 40 2.99 -5.73 2.29
CA LEU A 40 2.65 -5.30 3.63
C LEU A 40 2.43 -6.47 4.59
N THR A 41 3.01 -7.62 4.30
CA THR A 41 2.89 -8.82 5.14
C THR A 41 3.22 -8.50 6.61
N GLY A 42 2.23 -8.64 7.49
CA GLY A 42 2.38 -8.35 8.93
C GLY A 42 2.09 -6.92 9.36
N ILE A 43 1.68 -6.04 8.43
CA ILE A 43 1.15 -4.71 8.72
C ILE A 43 -0.37 -4.75 8.56
N LYS A 44 -1.09 -4.43 9.65
CA LYS A 44 -2.55 -4.40 9.61
C LYS A 44 -3.02 -3.07 9.04
N LEU A 45 -3.58 -3.10 7.83
CA LEU A 45 -4.25 -1.94 7.24
C LEU A 45 -5.66 -1.80 7.81
N THR A 46 -6.03 -0.58 8.21
CA THR A 46 -7.39 -0.25 8.64
C THR A 46 -7.90 0.93 7.81
N PRO A 47 -9.11 0.86 7.25
CA PRO A 47 -9.72 2.00 6.57
C PRO A 47 -9.89 3.20 7.52
N PRO A 48 -9.74 4.44 7.03
CA PRO A 48 -9.32 4.80 5.68
C PRO A 48 -7.85 4.44 5.43
N TYR A 49 -7.54 3.90 4.25
CA TYR A 49 -6.18 3.54 3.87
C TYR A 49 -5.32 4.79 3.71
N ASP A 50 -4.03 4.66 4.02
CA ASP A 50 -3.06 5.73 3.82
C ASP A 50 -2.94 6.06 2.33
N ASP A 51 -2.86 7.34 1.99
CA ASP A 51 -2.75 7.85 0.61
C ASP A 51 -1.58 7.19 -0.15
N LEU A 52 -0.48 6.86 0.55
CA LEU A 52 0.65 6.15 -0.05
C LEU A 52 0.28 4.73 -0.51
N VAL A 53 -0.52 4.02 0.28
CA VAL A 53 -1.00 2.66 -0.07
C VAL A 53 -1.97 2.74 -1.24
N VAL A 54 -2.89 3.72 -1.22
CA VAL A 54 -3.87 3.93 -2.29
C VAL A 54 -3.19 4.26 -3.61
N LYS A 55 -2.24 5.20 -3.62
CA LYS A 55 -1.46 5.56 -4.81
C LYS A 55 -0.63 4.40 -5.33
N SER A 56 0.00 3.66 -4.43
CA SER A 56 0.77 2.47 -4.79
C SER A 56 -0.10 1.43 -5.51
N ALA A 57 -1.26 1.10 -4.94
CA ALA A 57 -2.21 0.15 -5.52
C ALA A 57 -2.71 0.61 -6.90
N THR A 58 -3.05 1.90 -7.01
CA THR A 58 -3.55 2.52 -8.26
C THR A 58 -2.50 2.48 -9.37
N TYR A 59 -1.24 2.86 -9.07
CA TYR A 59 -0.16 2.82 -10.06
C TYR A 59 0.21 1.39 -10.46
N PHE A 60 0.15 0.44 -9.52
CA PHE A 60 0.39 -0.97 -9.84
C PHE A 60 -0.71 -1.54 -10.74
N ALA A 61 -1.99 -1.25 -10.44
CA ALA A 61 -3.10 -1.67 -11.29
C ALA A 61 -2.96 -1.11 -12.71
N TYR A 62 -2.63 0.17 -12.85
CA TYR A 62 -2.37 0.78 -14.16
C TYR A 62 -1.20 0.11 -14.89
N CYS A 63 -0.09 -0.14 -14.19
CA CYS A 63 1.05 -0.89 -14.74
C CYS A 63 0.65 -2.30 -15.23
N PHE A 64 -0.24 -2.98 -14.51
CA PHE A 64 -0.74 -4.30 -14.88
C PHE A 64 -1.56 -4.25 -16.18
N ILE A 65 -2.44 -3.24 -16.31
CA ILE A 65 -3.21 -3.00 -17.54
C ILE A 65 -2.27 -2.76 -18.71
N LEU A 66 -1.30 -1.85 -18.55
CA LEU A 66 -0.30 -1.56 -19.59
C LEU A 66 0.44 -2.81 -20.06
N ARG A 67 0.76 -3.72 -19.13
CA ARG A 67 1.46 -4.97 -19.43
C ARG A 67 0.61 -5.97 -20.23
N ASN A 68 -0.71 -5.94 -20.06
CA ASN A 68 -1.63 -6.80 -20.80
C ASN A 68 -1.97 -6.23 -22.18
N LEU A 69 -1.94 -4.90 -22.33
CA LEU A 69 -2.18 -4.21 -23.60
C LEU A 69 -0.97 -4.30 -24.55
N TYR A 70 0.22 -3.99 -24.03
CA TYR A 70 1.45 -4.04 -24.82
C TYR A 70 2.00 -5.46 -24.79
N ASP A 71 1.69 -6.25 -25.82
CA ASP A 71 2.25 -7.58 -26.04
C ASP A 71 3.79 -7.47 -26.03
N THR A 72 4.43 -8.15 -25.08
CA THR A 72 5.81 -7.94 -24.62
C THR A 72 6.91 -8.31 -25.62
N ASP A 73 6.60 -8.39 -26.92
CA ASP A 73 7.53 -8.82 -27.97
C ASP A 73 8.38 -7.68 -28.57
N ASP A 74 8.05 -6.41 -28.31
CA ASP A 74 8.94 -5.30 -28.65
C ASP A 74 8.84 -4.18 -27.60
N GLU A 75 9.97 -3.95 -26.91
CA GLU A 75 10.20 -2.91 -25.90
C GLU A 75 9.25 -2.92 -24.68
N GLU A 76 9.78 -3.27 -23.50
CA GLU A 76 9.19 -2.84 -22.23
C GLU A 76 8.86 -1.34 -22.33
N SER A 77 7.56 -1.01 -22.37
CA SER A 77 7.13 0.38 -22.44
C SER A 77 7.73 1.13 -21.25
N LYS A 78 8.59 2.13 -21.52
CA LYS A 78 9.21 2.97 -20.48
C LYS A 78 8.18 3.52 -19.49
N THR A 79 6.94 3.72 -19.96
CA THR A 79 5.79 4.12 -19.16
C THR A 79 5.41 3.05 -18.13
N MET A 80 5.31 1.78 -18.53
CA MET A 80 5.02 0.67 -17.61
C MET A 80 6.07 0.59 -16.48
N LEU A 81 7.35 0.56 -16.84
CA LEU A 81 8.45 0.52 -15.86
C LEU A 81 8.44 1.73 -14.91
N TRP A 82 8.08 2.90 -15.43
CA TRP A 82 7.98 4.11 -14.62
C TRP A 82 6.87 3.99 -13.57
N TYR A 83 5.67 3.54 -13.95
CA TYR A 83 4.57 3.34 -13.00
C TYR A 83 4.84 2.21 -12.00
N GLU A 84 5.51 1.13 -12.41
CA GLU A 84 5.97 0.08 -11.48
C GLU A 84 6.94 0.66 -10.43
N THR A 85 7.87 1.50 -10.87
CA THR A 85 8.84 2.16 -9.98
C THR A 85 8.13 3.09 -9.00
N LEU A 86 7.20 3.92 -9.48
CA LEU A 86 6.41 4.80 -8.62
C LEU A 86 5.61 4.01 -7.58
N ALA A 87 4.95 2.92 -7.99
CA ALA A 87 4.20 2.06 -7.07
C ALA A 87 5.09 1.53 -5.94
N LYS A 88 6.29 1.03 -6.29
CA LYS A 88 7.31 0.56 -5.33
C LYS A 88 7.82 1.66 -4.42
N GLU A 89 8.03 2.87 -4.93
CA GLU A 89 8.47 4.01 -4.12
C GLU A 89 7.40 4.40 -3.09
N GLN A 90 6.12 4.44 -3.47
CA GLN A 90 5.03 4.77 -2.55
C GLN A 90 4.89 3.73 -1.43
N ILE A 91 4.93 2.43 -1.75
CA ILE A 91 4.80 1.37 -0.74
C ILE A 91 6.00 1.35 0.21
N ASN A 92 7.21 1.57 -0.31
CA ASN A 92 8.42 1.67 0.51
C ASN A 92 8.37 2.89 1.44
N ALA A 93 7.90 4.04 0.95
CA ALA A 93 7.70 5.22 1.78
C ALA A 93 6.71 4.96 2.92
N TYR A 94 5.62 4.22 2.65
CA TYR A 94 4.67 3.81 3.67
C TYR A 94 5.30 2.88 4.71
N ILE A 95 6.05 1.85 4.29
CA ILE A 95 6.74 0.92 5.19
C ILE A 95 7.72 1.67 6.11
N ILE A 96 8.49 2.63 5.56
CA ILE A 96 9.41 3.46 6.33
C ILE A 96 8.66 4.33 7.34
N LYS A 97 7.56 4.96 6.91
CA LYS A 97 6.70 5.77 7.79
C LYS A 97 6.17 4.95 8.97
N GLU A 98 5.70 3.73 8.72
CA GLU A 98 5.24 2.80 9.75
C GLU A 98 6.36 2.37 10.70
N ASP A 99 7.56 2.10 10.19
CA ASP A 99 8.72 1.75 11.02
C ASP A 99 9.16 2.93 11.91
N LEU A 100 9.14 4.16 11.39
CA LEU A 100 9.42 5.37 12.16
C LEU A 100 8.38 5.59 13.27
N ASN A 101 7.09 5.38 12.98
CA ASN A 101 6.02 5.47 13.98
C ASN A 101 6.18 4.44 15.10
N LYS A 102 6.56 3.20 14.76
CA LYS A 102 6.84 2.15 15.75
C LYS A 102 8.04 2.50 16.63
N LYS A 103 9.11 3.08 16.06
CA LYS A 103 10.30 3.51 16.79
C LYS A 103 10.06 4.74 17.68
N GLN A 104 9.09 5.58 17.35
CA GLN A 104 8.64 6.69 18.21
C GLN A 104 7.77 6.25 19.39
N GLY A 105 7.58 4.94 19.61
CA GLY A 105 7.04 4.38 20.84
C GLY A 105 7.71 5.02 22.07
N SER A 106 6.94 5.85 22.75
CA SER A 106 7.34 6.82 23.77
C SER A 106 8.43 6.32 24.76
N PRO A 107 9.53 7.08 25.00
CA PRO A 107 10.51 6.77 26.04
C PRO A 107 9.91 6.84 27.46
N TYR A 108 8.69 7.37 27.59
CA TYR A 108 7.93 7.42 28.84
C TYR A 108 6.76 6.42 28.81
N SER A 109 7.06 5.14 28.58
CA SER A 109 6.24 4.09 29.20
C SER A 109 6.53 4.16 30.70
N SER A 110 5.73 4.96 31.39
CA SER A 110 5.68 5.00 32.84
C SER A 110 5.43 3.58 33.33
N ARG A 111 6.53 2.92 33.70
CA ARG A 111 6.56 1.78 34.58
C ARG A 111 5.69 2.20 35.76
N LYS A 112 4.42 1.77 35.79
CA LYS A 112 3.57 1.88 36.97
C LYS A 112 4.32 1.12 38.05
N SER A 113 5.13 1.85 38.82
CA SER A 113 5.74 1.37 40.03
C SER A 113 4.58 0.90 40.90
N LYS A 114 4.56 -0.39 41.21
CA LYS A 114 3.66 -0.93 42.23
C LYS A 114 3.78 -0.02 43.45
N PRO A 115 2.68 0.58 43.97
CA PRO A 115 2.77 1.24 45.25
C PRO A 115 3.17 0.18 46.27
N TYR A 116 4.27 0.44 46.96
CA TYR A 116 4.82 -0.41 48.00
C TYR A 116 3.82 -0.41 49.17
N THR A 117 2.89 -1.36 49.20
CA THR A 117 2.01 -1.53 50.38
C THR A 117 2.86 -2.17 51.48
N ARG A 118 3.48 -1.32 52.30
CA ARG A 118 4.18 -1.73 53.51
C ARG A 118 3.13 -2.27 54.49
N GLU A 119 3.09 -3.59 54.64
CA GLU A 119 2.35 -4.27 55.70
C GLU A 119 2.65 -3.60 57.05
N ARG A 120 1.64 -2.95 57.64
CA ARG A 120 1.65 -2.68 59.07
C ARG A 120 0.99 -3.87 59.76
N ARG A 121 1.81 -4.83 60.20
CA ARG A 121 1.44 -5.73 61.30
C ARG A 121 1.06 -4.84 62.48
N ARG A 122 -0.19 -4.94 62.95
CA ARG A 122 -0.57 -4.47 64.28
C ARG A 122 -0.61 -5.69 65.21
N PHE A 123 -0.07 -5.41 66.39
CA PHE A 123 0.01 -6.24 67.59
C PHE A 123 -1.35 -6.76 68.03
#